data_AF-A0AAW8L6P3-F1
#
_entry.id   AF-A0AAW8L6P3-F1
#
_cell.length_a   1.000
_cell.length_b   1.000
_cell.length_c   1.000
_cell.angle_alpha   90.00
_cell.angle_beta   90.00
_cell.angle_gamma   90.00
#
_symmetry.space_group_name_H-M   'P 1'
#
loop_
_entity.id
_entity.type
_entity.pdbx_description
1 polymer ?
#
loop_
_entity_poly.entity_id
_entity_poly.type
_entity_poly.pdbx_seq_one_letter_code
_entity_poly.pdbx_strand_id
1 'polypeptide(L)'
;MKKLNFLLFTAFTCLTSSAYAEVKSFTPHFPKFYSSAATRKADNQFYSLGEAKFLNGVTVPFYGVTAQSPTENGLLKDFETCTPKSCHFNFKLEAQHAKQLKLLALPETGLVLVPKSWHNVQANAGANGTGFALIMSPDQKQAIELYDSSFCVGCGLPNATLYFPELLKESLENEFGGFKDPKKLINIVHPSKRVAFFSYQIPQVNNKTHGIAKYYDEDTFNYKEIQVTLDKSQQSLVGPILNFYNATH
;
A
#
# COMPACT_ATOMS: atom_id res chain seq x y z
N MET A 1 24.03 -48.35 -59.85
CA MET A 1 23.81 -46.99 -59.34
C MET A 1 23.21 -47.10 -57.94
N LYS A 2 24.00 -46.88 -56.89
CA LYS A 2 23.60 -47.09 -55.49
C LYS A 2 23.03 -45.79 -54.89
N LYS A 3 21.86 -45.92 -54.28
CA LYS A 3 21.19 -44.92 -53.45
C LYS A 3 22.08 -44.53 -52.26
N LEU A 4 22.09 -43.25 -51.88
CA LEU A 4 22.45 -42.84 -50.52
C LEU A 4 21.57 -41.67 -50.09
N ASN A 5 20.69 -41.97 -49.13
CA ASN A 5 19.85 -41.03 -48.41
C ASN A 5 20.74 -40.13 -47.53
N PHE A 6 20.50 -38.83 -47.55
CA PHE A 6 21.02 -37.93 -46.52
C PHE A 6 19.84 -37.43 -45.68
N LEU A 7 19.84 -37.81 -44.41
CA LEU A 7 18.86 -37.44 -43.39
C LEU A 7 18.95 -35.93 -43.10
N LEU A 8 17.79 -35.25 -43.14
CA LEU A 8 17.61 -33.97 -42.45
C LEU A 8 17.49 -34.23 -40.95
N PHE A 9 18.47 -33.80 -40.16
CA PHE A 9 18.32 -33.63 -38.71
C PHE A 9 17.76 -32.23 -38.44
N THR A 10 16.46 -32.12 -38.18
CA THR A 10 15.85 -30.92 -37.60
C THR A 10 16.21 -30.86 -36.11
N ALA A 11 17.16 -30.00 -35.75
CA ALA A 11 17.43 -29.66 -34.36
C ALA A 11 16.28 -28.75 -33.85
N PHE A 12 15.40 -29.31 -33.03
CA PHE A 12 14.38 -28.58 -32.30
C PHE A 12 15.04 -27.93 -31.07
N THR A 13 15.52 -26.69 -31.19
CA THR A 13 15.96 -25.92 -30.02
C THR A 13 14.75 -25.53 -29.19
N CYS A 14 14.52 -26.26 -28.10
CA CYS A 14 13.60 -25.84 -27.05
C CYS A 14 14.12 -24.53 -26.45
N LEU A 15 13.54 -23.41 -26.87
CA LEU A 15 13.66 -22.14 -26.17
C LEU A 15 12.86 -22.24 -24.87
N THR A 16 13.47 -22.80 -23.82
CA THR A 16 12.97 -22.61 -22.47
C THR A 16 13.20 -21.15 -22.12
N SER A 17 12.14 -20.32 -22.13
CA SER A 17 12.20 -19.01 -21.50
C SER A 17 12.33 -19.24 -19.99
N SER A 18 13.56 -19.33 -19.49
CA SER A 18 13.82 -19.22 -18.06
C SER A 18 13.41 -17.80 -17.65
N ALA A 19 12.20 -17.67 -17.12
CA ALA A 19 11.72 -16.45 -16.49
C ALA A 19 12.49 -16.29 -15.18
N TYR A 20 13.67 -15.67 -15.25
CA TYR A 20 14.45 -15.38 -14.05
C TYR A 20 13.72 -14.32 -13.22
N ALA A 21 13.62 -14.57 -11.92
CA ALA A 21 13.20 -13.60 -10.92
C ALA A 21 14.01 -12.30 -11.04
N GLU A 22 13.39 -11.21 -11.49
CA GLU A 22 14.07 -9.95 -11.76
C GLU A 22 14.28 -9.15 -10.46
N VAL A 23 15.49 -8.64 -10.26
CA VAL A 23 15.77 -7.64 -9.21
C VAL A 23 15.74 -6.24 -9.82
N LYS A 24 14.73 -5.46 -9.46
CA LYS A 24 14.51 -4.10 -9.95
C LYS A 24 15.21 -3.06 -9.09
N SER A 25 15.64 -1.98 -9.72
CA SER A 25 16.15 -0.80 -9.00
C SER A 25 15.00 0.13 -8.66
N PHE A 26 14.91 0.52 -7.39
CA PHE A 26 13.97 1.52 -6.91
C PHE A 26 14.12 2.82 -7.68
N THR A 27 12.99 3.35 -8.12
CA THR A 27 12.89 4.67 -8.73
C THR A 27 11.71 5.40 -8.11
N PRO A 28 11.95 6.53 -7.41
CA PRO A 28 10.88 7.28 -6.78
C PRO A 28 9.97 7.88 -7.86
N HIS A 29 8.67 7.69 -7.70
CA HIS A 29 7.65 8.26 -8.57
C HIS A 29 6.48 8.74 -7.73
N PHE A 30 5.78 9.75 -8.24
CA PHE A 30 4.54 10.21 -7.61
C PHE A 30 3.38 9.35 -8.12
N PRO A 31 2.54 8.80 -7.23
CA PRO A 31 1.47 7.91 -7.63
C PRO A 31 0.41 8.65 -8.44
N LYS A 32 -0.31 7.90 -9.27
CA LYS A 32 -1.43 8.41 -10.07
C LYS A 32 -2.57 7.42 -9.99
N PHE A 33 -3.80 7.92 -10.00
CA PHE A 33 -4.95 7.07 -10.26
C PHE A 33 -4.79 6.39 -11.62
N TYR A 34 -5.00 5.08 -11.67
CA TYR A 34 -5.05 4.33 -12.92
C TYR A 34 -6.47 4.23 -13.46
N SER A 35 -7.48 4.33 -12.58
CA SER A 35 -8.89 4.30 -12.96
C SER A 35 -9.42 5.70 -13.26
N SER A 36 -10.51 5.78 -14.02
CA SER A 36 -11.18 7.04 -14.31
C SER A 36 -11.86 7.62 -13.05
N ALA A 37 -12.12 8.93 -13.02
CA ALA A 37 -12.87 9.54 -11.92
C ALA A 37 -14.29 8.97 -11.79
N ALA A 38 -14.93 8.60 -12.91
CA ALA A 38 -16.25 7.99 -12.91
C ALA A 38 -16.23 6.58 -12.28
N THR A 39 -15.23 5.78 -12.63
CA THR A 39 -15.00 4.44 -12.06
C THR A 39 -14.79 4.54 -10.55
N ARG A 40 -13.88 5.40 -10.08
CA ARG A 40 -13.65 5.59 -8.64
C ARG A 40 -14.91 6.03 -7.90
N LYS A 41 -15.72 6.92 -8.49
CA LYS A 41 -16.98 7.35 -7.89
C LYS A 41 -17.99 6.20 -7.75
N ALA A 42 -18.00 5.27 -8.71
CA ALA A 42 -18.87 4.11 -8.68
C ALA A 42 -18.39 3.06 -7.66
N ASP A 43 -17.08 2.79 -7.63
CA ASP A 43 -16.50 1.67 -6.89
C ASP A 43 -16.09 2.04 -5.46
N ASN A 44 -15.73 3.31 -5.22
CA ASN A 44 -15.18 3.82 -3.96
C ASN A 44 -16.13 4.82 -3.31
N GLN A 45 -17.32 4.33 -2.96
CA GLN A 45 -18.40 5.10 -2.36
C GLN A 45 -18.15 5.32 -0.87
N PHE A 46 -18.42 6.55 -0.41
CA PHE A 46 -18.28 6.94 0.99
C PHE A 46 -19.55 6.70 1.78
N TYR A 47 -19.41 6.08 2.95
CA TYR A 47 -20.49 5.88 3.93
C TYR A 47 -20.08 6.48 5.26
N SER A 48 -20.92 7.33 5.85
CA SER A 48 -20.65 7.85 7.19
C SER A 48 -20.83 6.74 8.22
N LEU A 49 -19.81 6.55 9.06
CA LEU A 49 -19.83 5.58 10.16
C LEU A 49 -20.03 6.26 11.52
N GLY A 50 -20.12 7.59 11.55
CA GLY A 50 -20.19 8.39 12.77
C GLY A 50 -18.85 9.05 13.10
N GLU A 51 -18.46 9.01 14.37
CA GLU A 51 -17.22 9.60 14.86
C GLU A 51 -16.31 8.56 15.51
N ALA A 52 -15.05 8.56 15.11
CA ALA A 52 -14.01 7.80 15.79
C ALA A 52 -13.51 8.60 17.00
N LYS A 53 -13.40 7.93 18.15
CA LYS A 53 -13.00 8.51 19.43
C LYS A 53 -11.57 8.11 19.76
N PHE A 54 -10.75 9.09 20.08
CA PHE A 54 -9.38 8.96 20.52
C PHE A 54 -9.27 9.27 22.01
N LEU A 55 -8.07 9.10 22.57
CA LEU A 55 -7.82 9.47 23.97
C LEU A 55 -8.18 10.94 24.25
N ASN A 56 -8.53 11.23 25.50
CA ASN A 56 -8.93 12.55 25.99
C ASN A 56 -10.16 13.14 25.29
N GLY A 57 -11.05 12.30 24.75
CA GLY A 57 -12.31 12.74 24.13
C GLY A 57 -12.14 13.42 22.77
N VAL A 58 -10.97 13.33 22.15
CA VAL A 58 -10.75 13.86 20.80
C VAL A 58 -11.51 12.99 19.79
N THR A 59 -12.27 13.61 18.89
CA THR A 59 -13.02 12.90 17.86
C THR A 59 -12.65 13.36 16.46
N VAL A 60 -12.80 12.46 15.48
CA VAL A 60 -12.74 12.78 14.05
C VAL A 60 -13.92 12.13 13.33
N PRO A 61 -14.42 12.73 12.23
CA PRO A 61 -15.38 12.06 11.35
C PRO A 61 -14.82 10.74 10.83
N PHE A 62 -15.64 9.70 10.81
CA PHE A 62 -15.24 8.37 10.34
C PHE A 62 -16.13 7.93 9.17
N TYR A 63 -15.49 7.46 8.11
CA TYR A 63 -16.14 6.98 6.91
C TYR A 63 -15.62 5.61 6.49
N GLY A 64 -16.50 4.77 5.98
CA GLY A 64 -16.12 3.60 5.18
C GLY A 64 -16.06 4.00 3.71
N VAL A 65 -15.08 3.48 2.99
CA VAL A 65 -15.01 3.63 1.53
C VAL A 65 -15.05 2.24 0.92
N THR A 66 -15.96 2.00 -0.01
CA THR A 66 -16.07 0.68 -0.64
C THR A 66 -14.91 0.39 -1.59
N ALA A 67 -14.79 -0.88 -1.98
CA ALA A 67 -13.96 -1.33 -3.09
C ALA A 67 -14.75 -2.31 -3.95
N GLN A 68 -14.38 -2.50 -5.22
CA GLN A 68 -14.98 -3.55 -6.04
C GLN A 68 -14.65 -4.93 -5.46
N SER A 69 -15.65 -5.81 -5.34
CA SER A 69 -15.42 -7.18 -4.89
C SER A 69 -14.68 -7.99 -5.98
N PRO A 70 -13.59 -8.70 -5.63
CA PRO A 70 -12.84 -9.51 -6.58
C PRO A 70 -13.47 -10.89 -6.82
N THR A 71 -14.38 -11.34 -5.95
CA THR A 71 -14.97 -12.69 -5.98
C THR A 71 -16.48 -12.69 -6.22
N GLU A 72 -17.15 -11.57 -5.92
CA GLU A 72 -18.60 -11.44 -6.02
C GLU A 72 -19.00 -10.25 -6.89
N ASN A 73 -20.23 -10.27 -7.38
CA ASN A 73 -20.80 -9.10 -8.05
C ASN A 73 -21.16 -8.05 -7.00
N GLY A 74 -20.45 -6.91 -7.02
CA GLY A 74 -20.80 -5.75 -6.21
C GLY A 74 -19.61 -5.13 -5.50
N LEU A 75 -19.90 -4.41 -4.42
CA LEU A 75 -18.92 -3.65 -3.65
C LEU A 75 -18.67 -4.30 -2.29
N LEU A 76 -17.39 -4.42 -1.92
CA LEU A 76 -16.99 -4.74 -0.56
C LEU A 76 -17.36 -3.59 0.37
N LYS A 77 -18.08 -3.95 1.43
CA LYS A 77 -18.61 -3.06 2.45
C LYS A 77 -18.55 -3.74 3.82
N ASP A 78 -17.35 -4.15 4.20
CA ASP A 78 -17.00 -4.90 5.40
C ASP A 78 -16.83 -4.03 6.66
N PHE A 79 -17.21 -2.75 6.59
CA PHE A 79 -17.14 -1.81 7.71
C PHE A 79 -18.47 -1.69 8.47
N GLU A 80 -18.37 -1.54 9.78
CA GLU A 80 -19.50 -1.33 10.68
C GLU A 80 -19.64 0.14 11.09
N THR A 81 -20.88 0.58 11.32
CA THR A 81 -21.15 1.90 11.90
C THR A 81 -20.72 1.94 13.36
N CYS A 82 -20.21 3.10 13.80
CA CYS A 82 -19.84 3.30 15.20
C CYS A 82 -21.05 3.23 16.12
N THR A 83 -20.84 2.53 17.23
CA THR A 83 -21.75 2.44 18.37
C THR A 83 -21.08 3.12 19.56
N PRO A 84 -21.81 3.37 20.67
CA PRO A 84 -21.19 3.87 21.90
C PRO A 84 -20.04 3.00 22.45
N LYS A 85 -19.92 1.73 22.01
CA LYS A 85 -18.87 0.79 22.44
C LYS A 85 -17.82 0.49 21.36
N SER A 86 -18.01 0.90 20.10
CA SER A 86 -17.05 0.68 19.00
C SER A 86 -16.36 1.99 18.57
N CYS A 87 -15.37 1.91 17.68
CA CYS A 87 -14.62 3.07 17.18
C CYS A 87 -13.86 3.88 18.25
N HIS A 88 -13.41 3.24 19.32
CA HIS A 88 -12.56 3.86 20.33
C HIS A 88 -11.12 3.39 20.14
N PHE A 89 -10.21 4.32 19.89
CA PHE A 89 -8.79 4.06 19.66
C PHE A 89 -7.98 4.53 20.86
N ASN A 90 -7.18 3.62 21.43
CA ASN A 90 -6.20 3.94 22.46
C ASN A 90 -4.98 4.64 21.84
N PHE A 91 -5.21 5.77 21.18
CA PHE A 91 -4.20 6.56 20.49
C PHE A 91 -4.39 8.04 20.85
N LYS A 92 -3.28 8.72 21.15
CA LYS A 92 -3.30 10.15 21.47
C LYS A 92 -3.22 10.96 20.18
N LEU A 93 -4.35 11.44 19.70
CA LEU A 93 -4.43 12.41 18.61
C LEU A 93 -4.59 13.82 19.19
N GLU A 94 -3.76 14.77 18.75
CA GLU A 94 -3.90 16.17 19.20
C GLU A 94 -5.15 16.83 18.60
N ALA A 95 -5.86 17.62 19.40
CA ALA A 95 -7.10 18.26 18.98
C ALA A 95 -6.93 19.17 17.75
N GLN A 96 -5.77 19.82 17.57
CA GLN A 96 -5.51 20.67 16.40
C GLN A 96 -5.32 19.86 15.11
N HIS A 97 -4.72 18.66 15.21
CA HIS A 97 -4.63 17.73 14.08
C HIS A 97 -6.00 17.10 13.78
N ALA A 98 -6.76 16.73 14.81
CA ALA A 98 -8.09 16.14 14.66
C ALA A 98 -9.06 17.04 13.86
N LYS A 99 -9.00 18.37 14.03
CA LYS A 99 -9.81 19.32 13.24
C LYS A 99 -9.57 19.23 11.73
N GLN A 100 -8.38 18.78 11.33
CA GLN A 100 -7.94 18.71 9.93
C GLN A 100 -8.06 17.31 9.34
N LEU A 101 -8.38 16.30 10.16
CA LEU A 101 -8.34 14.89 9.77
C LEU A 101 -9.75 14.27 9.78
N LYS A 102 -9.88 13.19 9.03
CA LYS A 102 -10.95 12.19 9.14
C LYS A 102 -10.31 10.81 9.14
N LEU A 103 -11.03 9.83 9.67
CA LEU A 103 -10.64 8.42 9.58
C LEU A 103 -11.35 7.78 8.39
N LEU A 104 -10.64 6.93 7.65
CA LEU A 104 -11.21 6.05 6.64
C LEU A 104 -11.03 4.59 7.05
N ALA A 105 -12.07 3.78 6.85
CA ALA A 105 -12.01 2.33 6.81
C ALA A 105 -12.06 1.89 5.35
N LEU A 106 -11.03 1.13 4.94
CA LEU A 106 -10.80 0.71 3.58
C LEU A 106 -10.71 -0.82 3.55
N PRO A 107 -11.47 -1.50 2.68
CA PRO A 107 -11.36 -2.95 2.49
C PRO A 107 -9.91 -3.35 2.24
N GLU A 108 -9.49 -4.45 2.89
CA GLU A 108 -8.17 -5.07 2.79
C GLU A 108 -6.94 -4.21 3.16
N THR A 109 -7.07 -2.89 3.32
CA THR A 109 -5.96 -1.98 3.71
C THR A 109 -6.15 -1.37 5.09
N GLY A 110 -7.32 -1.53 5.71
CA GLY A 110 -7.57 -1.18 7.10
C GLY A 110 -7.87 0.30 7.32
N LEU A 111 -7.32 0.86 8.39
CA LEU A 111 -7.68 2.17 8.93
C LEU A 111 -6.62 3.24 8.63
N VAL A 112 -7.03 4.39 8.10
CA VAL A 112 -6.08 5.47 7.81
C VAL A 112 -6.65 6.85 8.16
N LEU A 113 -5.85 7.67 8.85
CA LEU A 113 -6.14 9.09 9.01
C LEU A 113 -5.77 9.83 7.72
N VAL A 114 -6.67 10.67 7.23
CA VAL A 114 -6.46 11.48 6.02
C VAL A 114 -6.94 12.90 6.22
N PRO A 115 -6.44 13.89 5.47
CA PRO A 115 -6.99 15.24 5.51
C PRO A 115 -8.50 15.26 5.21
N LYS A 116 -9.26 15.98 6.03
CA LYS A 116 -10.73 15.98 6.02
C LYS A 116 -11.32 16.39 4.67
N SER A 117 -10.64 17.28 3.94
CA SER A 117 -11.05 17.79 2.63
C SER A 117 -10.86 16.79 1.47
N TRP A 118 -10.11 15.71 1.66
CA TRP A 118 -9.78 14.77 0.58
C TRP A 118 -10.89 13.74 0.36
N HIS A 119 -11.41 13.64 -0.86
CA HIS A 119 -12.51 12.73 -1.21
C HIS A 119 -12.20 11.86 -2.45
N ASN A 120 -11.05 12.08 -3.09
CA ASN A 120 -10.61 11.28 -4.22
C ASN A 120 -9.87 10.05 -3.69
N VAL A 121 -10.53 8.89 -3.71
CA VAL A 121 -10.00 7.61 -3.26
C VAL A 121 -10.09 6.61 -4.40
N GLN A 122 -9.07 5.78 -4.54
CA GLN A 122 -9.10 4.55 -5.30
C GLN A 122 -8.72 3.42 -4.36
N ALA A 123 -9.68 2.56 -4.00
CA ALA A 123 -9.44 1.38 -3.16
C ALA A 123 -9.80 0.12 -3.93
N ASN A 124 -8.97 -0.92 -3.79
CA ASN A 124 -9.10 -2.17 -4.52
C ASN A 124 -8.73 -3.35 -3.63
N ALA A 125 -9.40 -4.47 -3.87
CA ALA A 125 -9.14 -5.74 -3.23
C ALA A 125 -8.83 -6.81 -4.30
N GLY A 126 -7.86 -7.66 -4.03
CA GLY A 126 -7.54 -8.85 -4.80
C GLY A 126 -8.23 -10.08 -4.23
N ALA A 127 -8.47 -11.10 -5.05
CA ALA A 127 -9.14 -12.34 -4.61
C ALA A 127 -8.34 -13.12 -3.54
N ASN A 128 -7.05 -12.83 -3.41
CA ASN A 128 -6.13 -13.33 -2.40
C ASN A 128 -6.10 -12.48 -1.11
N GLY A 129 -7.00 -11.49 -0.98
CA GLY A 129 -7.05 -10.54 0.12
C GLY A 129 -6.08 -9.36 -0.01
N THR A 130 -5.30 -9.25 -1.10
CA THR A 130 -4.39 -8.11 -1.28
C THR A 130 -5.19 -6.81 -1.33
N GLY A 131 -4.81 -5.82 -0.53
CA GLY A 131 -5.41 -4.51 -0.49
C GLY A 131 -4.51 -3.44 -1.12
N PHE A 132 -5.14 -2.52 -1.84
CA PHE A 132 -4.51 -1.29 -2.30
C PHE A 132 -5.42 -0.09 -2.07
N ALA A 133 -4.86 1.03 -1.63
CA ALA A 133 -5.57 2.30 -1.67
C ALA A 133 -4.68 3.49 -2.01
N LEU A 134 -5.18 4.37 -2.86
CA LEU A 134 -4.60 5.67 -3.17
C LEU A 134 -5.61 6.76 -2.84
N ILE A 135 -5.23 7.68 -1.96
CA ILE A 135 -6.02 8.85 -1.56
C ILE A 135 -5.23 10.07 -1.97
N MET A 136 -5.83 10.98 -2.74
CA MET A 136 -5.14 12.19 -3.23
C MET A 136 -5.86 13.47 -2.85
N SER A 137 -5.10 14.55 -2.73
CA SER A 137 -5.65 15.91 -2.61
C SER A 137 -6.53 16.26 -3.82
N PRO A 138 -7.44 17.24 -3.69
CA PRO A 138 -8.28 17.69 -4.81
C PRO A 138 -7.48 18.08 -6.06
N ASP A 139 -6.29 18.67 -5.87
CA ASP A 139 -5.38 19.07 -6.95
C ASP A 139 -4.37 17.98 -7.36
N GLN A 140 -4.44 16.80 -6.72
CA GLN A 140 -3.60 15.63 -6.98
C GLN A 140 -2.09 15.89 -6.85
N LYS A 141 -1.68 16.83 -5.99
CA LYS A 141 -0.27 17.12 -5.69
C LYS A 141 0.24 16.50 -4.40
N GLN A 142 -0.67 15.94 -3.61
CA GLN A 142 -0.40 15.24 -2.37
C GLN A 142 -1.12 13.90 -2.40
N ALA A 143 -0.54 12.89 -1.77
CA ALA A 143 -1.04 11.53 -1.81
C ALA A 143 -0.76 10.77 -0.52
N ILE A 144 -1.66 9.82 -0.22
CA ILE A 144 -1.47 8.74 0.75
C ILE A 144 -1.73 7.45 -0.01
N GLU A 145 -0.74 6.56 -0.03
CA GLU A 145 -0.79 5.26 -0.69
C GLU A 145 -0.64 4.16 0.37
N LEU A 146 -1.45 3.11 0.25
CA LEU A 146 -1.53 2.00 1.17
C LEU A 146 -1.48 0.70 0.37
N TYR A 147 -0.75 -0.26 0.92
CA TYR A 147 -0.65 -1.60 0.37
C TYR A 147 -0.65 -2.65 1.49
N ASP A 148 -1.38 -3.73 1.30
CA ASP A 148 -1.38 -4.92 2.17
C ASP A 148 -1.37 -6.14 1.26
N SER A 149 -0.29 -6.93 1.31
CA SER A 149 -0.18 -8.13 0.48
C SER A 149 -1.12 -9.26 0.93
N SER A 150 -1.59 -9.21 2.18
CA SER A 150 -2.42 -10.24 2.80
C SER A 150 -1.77 -11.62 2.65
N PHE A 151 -2.49 -12.61 2.12
CA PHE A 151 -1.98 -13.96 1.93
C PHE A 151 -1.11 -14.15 0.68
N CYS A 152 -0.91 -13.09 -0.13
CA CYS A 152 -0.13 -13.17 -1.35
C CYS A 152 1.36 -13.00 -1.10
N VAL A 153 2.06 -14.09 -0.78
CA VAL A 153 3.53 -14.09 -0.57
C VAL A 153 4.27 -13.48 -1.78
N GLY A 154 3.92 -13.89 -2.99
CA GLY A 154 4.53 -13.36 -4.22
C GLY A 154 4.22 -11.89 -4.52
N CYS A 155 3.20 -11.31 -3.87
CA CYS A 155 2.91 -9.89 -3.95
C CYS A 155 3.63 -9.11 -2.83
N GLY A 156 3.85 -9.72 -1.66
CA GLY A 156 4.47 -9.09 -0.51
C GLY A 156 5.99 -9.15 -0.51
N LEU A 157 6.54 -10.36 -0.63
CA LEU A 157 7.97 -10.64 -0.43
C LEU A 157 8.89 -9.80 -1.32
N PRO A 158 8.66 -9.68 -2.65
CA PRO A 158 9.52 -8.85 -3.49
C PRO A 158 9.47 -7.37 -3.10
N ASN A 159 8.31 -6.82 -2.74
CA ASN A 159 8.17 -5.42 -2.31
C ASN A 159 8.88 -5.18 -0.96
N ALA A 160 8.79 -6.14 -0.05
CA ALA A 160 9.45 -6.07 1.25
C ALA A 160 10.98 -5.98 1.14
N THR A 161 11.61 -6.59 0.12
CA THR A 161 13.08 -6.58 -0.03
C THR A 161 13.67 -5.18 -0.21
N LEU A 162 12.87 -4.20 -0.63
CA LEU A 162 13.32 -2.81 -0.73
C LEU A 162 13.72 -2.26 0.65
N TYR A 163 12.96 -2.63 1.67
CA TYR A 163 13.09 -2.13 3.03
C TYR A 163 13.78 -3.13 3.96
N PHE A 164 13.72 -4.43 3.65
CA PHE A 164 14.29 -5.54 4.43
C PHE A 164 15.17 -6.39 3.51
N PRO A 165 16.42 -5.96 3.21
CA PRO A 165 17.27 -6.59 2.21
C PRO A 165 17.59 -8.07 2.48
N GLU A 166 17.49 -8.51 3.74
CA GLU A 166 17.65 -9.91 4.14
C GLU A 166 16.64 -10.85 3.49
N LEU A 167 15.44 -10.36 3.14
CA LEU A 167 14.37 -11.13 2.50
C LEU A 167 14.63 -11.41 1.03
N LEU A 168 15.61 -10.74 0.42
CA LEU A 168 15.88 -10.87 -1.01
C LEU A 168 16.27 -12.28 -1.41
N LYS A 169 17.05 -12.97 -0.57
CA LYS A 169 17.49 -14.33 -0.86
C LYS A 169 16.28 -15.25 -1.02
N GLU A 170 15.39 -15.23 -0.04
CA GLU A 170 14.16 -16.02 -0.03
C GLU A 170 13.25 -15.66 -1.22
N SER A 171 13.10 -14.36 -1.49
CA SER A 171 12.29 -13.88 -2.62
C SER A 171 12.79 -14.41 -3.98
N LEU A 172 14.10 -14.51 -4.16
CA LEU A 172 14.71 -15.05 -5.37
C LEU A 172 14.64 -16.58 -5.43
N GLU A 173 14.81 -17.27 -4.30
CA GLU A 173 14.67 -18.72 -4.21
C GLU A 173 13.24 -19.19 -4.53
N ASN A 174 12.25 -18.36 -4.27
CA ASN A 174 10.84 -18.59 -4.62
C ASN A 174 10.40 -17.93 -5.94
N GLU A 175 11.36 -17.48 -6.76
CA GLU A 175 11.14 -16.90 -8.08
C GLU A 175 10.28 -15.60 -8.14
N PHE A 176 10.10 -14.89 -7.03
CA PHE A 176 9.26 -13.67 -6.98
C PHE A 176 9.98 -12.39 -7.42
N GLY A 177 11.31 -12.39 -7.46
CA GLY A 177 12.13 -11.22 -7.79
C GLY A 177 12.41 -10.35 -6.57
N GLY A 178 12.60 -9.05 -6.75
CA GLY A 178 12.74 -8.12 -5.63
C GLY A 178 13.13 -6.71 -6.04
N PHE A 179 13.26 -5.83 -5.07
CA PHE A 179 13.70 -4.45 -5.23
C PHE A 179 14.97 -4.15 -4.43
N LYS A 180 15.79 -3.25 -4.97
CA LYS A 180 16.97 -2.67 -4.31
C LYS A 180 17.03 -1.16 -4.53
N ASP A 181 17.67 -0.45 -3.62
CA ASP A 181 18.01 0.97 -3.79
C ASP A 181 19.52 1.18 -4.00
N PRO A 182 20.06 0.86 -5.19
CA PRO A 182 21.50 0.99 -5.45
C PRO A 182 21.99 2.45 -5.42
N LYS A 183 21.08 3.41 -5.63
CA LYS A 183 21.36 4.84 -5.63
C LYS A 183 21.23 5.48 -4.26
N LYS A 184 20.84 4.72 -3.22
CA LYS A 184 20.63 5.19 -1.84
C LYS A 184 19.71 6.41 -1.77
N LEU A 185 18.62 6.37 -2.54
CA LEU A 185 17.58 7.41 -2.60
C LEU A 185 16.66 7.37 -1.38
N ILE A 186 16.60 6.26 -0.66
CA ILE A 186 15.74 6.04 0.50
C ILE A 186 16.59 6.14 1.78
N ASN A 187 16.13 6.96 2.72
CA ASN A 187 16.61 6.92 4.10
C ASN A 187 15.70 6.01 4.91
N ILE A 188 16.26 4.95 5.51
CA ILE A 188 15.53 3.91 6.25
C ILE A 188 16.05 3.83 7.68
N VAL A 189 15.13 3.71 8.65
CA VAL A 189 15.40 3.48 10.07
C VAL A 189 14.56 2.29 10.54
N HIS A 190 15.19 1.32 11.18
CA HIS A 190 14.53 0.12 11.69
C HIS A 190 14.29 0.21 13.20
N PRO A 191 13.08 0.56 13.68
CA PRO A 191 12.74 0.45 15.10
C PRO A 191 12.64 -1.01 15.58
N SER A 192 12.45 -1.96 14.66
CA SER A 192 12.52 -3.40 14.94
C SER A 192 12.91 -4.17 13.67
N LYS A 193 13.12 -5.48 13.78
CA LYS A 193 13.45 -6.34 12.62
C LYS A 193 12.35 -6.38 11.54
N ARG A 194 11.09 -6.14 11.93
CA ARG A 194 9.91 -6.29 11.07
C ARG A 194 9.27 -4.96 10.67
N VAL A 195 9.87 -3.84 11.06
CA VAL A 195 9.33 -2.50 10.82
C VAL A 195 10.44 -1.60 10.29
N ALA A 196 10.15 -0.86 9.24
CA ALA A 196 11.04 0.11 8.62
C ALA A 196 10.30 1.45 8.50
N PHE A 197 10.86 2.51 9.07
CA PHE A 197 10.44 3.88 8.81
C PHE A 197 11.32 4.42 7.69
N PHE A 198 10.71 4.99 6.66
CA PHE A 198 11.47 5.43 5.51
C PHE A 198 11.06 6.81 5.01
N SER A 199 11.94 7.42 4.22
CA SER A 199 11.62 8.63 3.48
C SER A 199 12.51 8.80 2.26
N TYR A 200 11.98 9.39 1.20
CA TYR A 200 12.72 9.68 -0.03
C TYR A 200 12.15 10.91 -0.74
N GLN A 201 12.94 11.47 -1.66
CA GLN A 201 12.54 12.61 -2.47
C GLN A 201 12.09 12.14 -3.86
N ILE A 202 10.89 12.55 -4.28
CA ILE A 202 10.44 12.36 -5.67
C ILE A 202 10.97 13.53 -6.49
N PRO A 203 11.64 13.30 -7.64
CA PRO A 203 12.04 14.36 -8.54
C PRO A 203 10.86 15.24 -8.94
N GLN A 204 11.05 16.55 -8.96
CA GLN A 204 10.03 17.55 -9.36
C GLN A 204 8.82 17.70 -8.40
N VAL A 205 8.76 16.92 -7.32
CA VAL A 205 7.83 17.16 -6.21
C VAL A 205 8.62 17.89 -5.12
N ASN A 206 8.13 19.03 -4.63
CA ASN A 206 8.87 19.83 -3.64
C ASN A 206 8.84 19.27 -2.22
N ASN A 207 8.18 18.13 -2.03
CA ASN A 207 7.93 17.55 -0.73
C ASN A 207 8.48 16.12 -0.66
N LYS A 208 8.85 15.71 0.55
CA LYS A 208 9.39 14.38 0.81
C LYS A 208 8.25 13.39 1.01
N THR A 209 8.41 12.18 0.51
CA THR A 209 7.55 11.05 0.89
C THR A 209 8.09 10.46 2.18
N HIS A 210 7.20 10.19 3.13
CA HIS A 210 7.48 9.49 4.37
C HIS A 210 6.60 8.25 4.45
N GLY A 211 7.09 7.17 5.04
CA GLY A 211 6.31 5.95 5.10
C GLY A 211 6.76 4.97 6.17
N ILE A 212 5.95 3.92 6.31
CA ILE A 212 6.20 2.78 7.17
C ILE A 212 5.97 1.52 6.35
N ALA A 213 6.96 0.64 6.35
CA ALA A 213 6.88 -0.70 5.81
C ALA A 213 6.94 -1.70 6.97
N LYS A 214 6.10 -2.73 6.93
CA LYS A 214 6.04 -3.80 7.92
C LYS A 214 5.93 -5.15 7.24
N TYR A 215 6.44 -6.19 7.88
CA TYR A 215 6.07 -7.55 7.49
C TYR A 215 5.81 -8.45 8.69
N TYR A 216 4.98 -9.45 8.49
CA TYR A 216 4.72 -10.54 9.41
C TYR A 216 5.07 -11.85 8.72
N ASP A 217 5.71 -12.75 9.44
CA ASP A 217 6.30 -13.97 8.88
C ASP A 217 6.32 -15.07 9.96
N GLU A 218 5.14 -15.42 10.46
CA GLU A 218 4.97 -16.50 11.47
C GLU A 218 4.11 -17.65 10.94
N ASP A 219 3.02 -17.33 10.22
CA ASP A 219 2.19 -18.34 9.53
C ASP A 219 2.25 -18.16 8.01
N THR A 220 1.80 -17.00 7.52
CA THR A 220 1.85 -16.60 6.12
C THR A 220 2.50 -15.24 6.02
N PHE A 221 3.47 -15.09 5.11
CA PHE A 221 4.15 -13.83 4.88
C PHE A 221 3.14 -12.74 4.45
N ASN A 222 3.04 -11.68 5.24
CA ASN A 222 2.25 -10.50 4.90
C ASN A 222 3.10 -9.22 5.04
N TYR A 223 3.31 -8.53 3.93
CA TYR A 223 3.87 -7.20 3.84
C TYR A 223 2.80 -6.10 3.78
N LYS A 224 2.99 -5.05 4.58
CA LYS A 224 2.14 -3.86 4.59
C LYS A 224 2.96 -2.59 4.46
N GLU A 225 2.43 -1.60 3.75
CA GLU A 225 3.08 -0.33 3.52
C GLU A 225 2.10 0.84 3.55
N ILE A 226 2.55 1.96 4.10
CA ILE A 226 1.96 3.27 3.89
C ILE A 226 3.02 4.24 3.38
N GLN A 227 2.67 5.03 2.37
CA GLN A 227 3.44 6.16 1.89
C GLN A 227 2.60 7.44 1.98
N VAL A 228 3.19 8.51 2.47
CA VAL A 228 2.54 9.80 2.71
C VAL A 228 3.40 10.91 2.11
N THR A 229 2.86 11.60 1.10
CA THR A 229 3.47 12.76 0.46
C THR A 229 2.54 13.96 0.64
N LEU A 230 2.82 14.78 1.64
CA LEU A 230 2.08 16.01 1.91
C LEU A 230 2.95 17.24 1.62
N ASP A 231 2.32 18.36 1.32
CA ASP A 231 3.03 19.62 1.15
C ASP A 231 3.36 20.32 2.46
N LYS A 232 4.20 21.36 2.38
CA LYS A 232 4.62 22.13 3.55
C LYS A 232 3.45 22.66 4.39
N SER A 233 2.29 22.95 3.78
CA SER A 233 1.12 23.44 4.51
C SER A 233 0.45 22.35 5.34
N GLN A 234 0.63 21.08 4.98
CA GLN A 234 0.05 19.91 5.66
C GLN A 234 1.09 18.99 6.31
N GLN A 235 2.38 19.38 6.30
CA GLN A 235 3.49 18.56 6.78
C GLN A 235 3.34 18.12 8.25
N SER A 236 2.71 18.95 9.09
CA SER A 236 2.44 18.61 10.50
C SER A 236 1.51 17.40 10.67
N LEU A 237 0.73 17.03 9.64
CA LEU A 237 -0.18 15.88 9.67
C LEU A 237 0.54 14.55 9.40
N VAL A 238 1.73 14.57 8.78
CA VAL A 238 2.48 13.34 8.40
C VAL A 238 2.74 12.45 9.63
N GLY A 239 3.25 13.04 10.71
CA GLY A 239 3.56 12.31 11.94
C GLY A 239 2.34 11.61 12.56
N PRO A 240 1.24 12.34 12.85
CA PRO A 240 0.00 11.74 13.34
C PRO A 240 -0.56 10.62 12.45
N ILE A 241 -0.54 10.79 11.11
CA ILE A 241 -1.03 9.78 10.16
C ILE A 241 -0.20 8.50 10.26
N LEU A 242 1.13 8.62 10.15
CA LEU A 242 2.03 7.47 10.19
C LEU A 242 2.04 6.78 11.56
N ASN A 243 2.00 7.54 12.66
CA ASN A 243 1.96 6.97 14.00
C ASN A 243 0.66 6.21 14.27
N PHE A 244 -0.47 6.70 13.77
CA PHE A 244 -1.73 6.00 13.89
C PHE A 244 -1.74 4.70 13.06
N TYR A 245 -1.23 4.75 11.83
CA TYR A 245 -1.06 3.54 11.01
C TYR A 245 -0.17 2.53 11.74
N ASN A 246 0.97 2.97 12.28
CA ASN A 246 1.88 2.12 13.02
C ASN A 246 1.25 1.42 14.24
N ALA A 247 0.27 2.07 14.88
CA ALA A 247 -0.39 1.55 16.07
C ALA A 247 -1.56 0.60 15.75
N THR A 248 -2.04 0.57 14.51
CA THR A 248 -3.27 -0.13 14.11
C THR A 248 -3.08 -1.25 13.11
N HIS A 249 -1.88 -1.38 12.52
CA HIS A 249 -1.49 -2.41 11.54
C HIS A 249 -0.21 -3.11 11.99
#